data_AF-A0A2E0THU8-F1
#
_entry.id   AF-A0A2E0THU8-F1
#
_cell.length_a   1.000
_cell.length_b   1.000
_cell.length_c   1.000
_cell.angle_alpha   90.00
_cell.angle_beta   90.00
_cell.angle_gamma   90.00
#
_symmetry.space_group_name_H-M   'P 1'
#
loop_
_entity.id
_entity.type
_entity.pdbx_description
1 polymer ?
#
loop_
_entity_poly.entity_id
_entity_poly.type
_entity_poly.pdbx_seq_one_letter_code
_entity_poly.pdbx_strand_id
1 'polypeptide(L)'
;MAILGSGCASGERQSAEATVRLAARAIVDVETSGGEVPELEEAVQRAHDWLGPAETAIELWDEGGPAGYRRVAPCLGASLTEIRLALLEAGRPVPAELEQAEEQAHAAGPRPCSGGG
;
A
#
# COMPACT_ATOMS: atom_id res chain seq x y z
N MET A 1 39.14 -5.42 4.45
CA MET A 1 38.22 -5.38 3.28
C MET A 1 36.81 -5.38 3.86
N ALA A 2 36.23 -4.20 4.06
CA ALA A 2 34.99 -4.04 4.80
C ALA A 2 33.79 -4.25 3.86
N ILE A 3 32.95 -5.25 4.17
CA ILE A 3 31.68 -5.50 3.49
C ILE A 3 30.67 -4.51 4.07
N LEU A 4 30.43 -3.40 3.35
CA LEU A 4 29.44 -2.37 3.68
C LEU A 4 28.25 -2.39 2.69
N GLY A 5 27.78 -3.58 2.32
CA GLY A 5 26.74 -3.74 1.30
C GLY A 5 25.35 -4.16 1.80
N SER A 6 25.23 -4.67 3.03
CA SER A 6 24.03 -5.42 3.44
C SER A 6 22.98 -4.61 4.23
N GLY A 7 23.32 -3.40 4.68
CA GLY A 7 22.42 -2.59 5.52
C GLY A 7 21.25 -1.95 4.77
N CYS A 8 21.48 -1.45 3.54
CA CYS A 8 20.43 -0.76 2.77
C CYS A 8 19.38 -1.72 2.19
N ALA A 9 19.80 -2.88 1.67
CA ALA A 9 18.87 -3.85 1.08
C ALA A 9 17.92 -4.47 2.12
N SER A 10 18.42 -4.74 3.34
CA SER A 10 17.59 -5.21 4.45
C SER A 10 16.66 -4.11 4.99
N GLY A 11 17.08 -2.84 4.93
CA GLY A 11 16.25 -1.71 5.35
C GLY A 11 15.09 -1.42 4.40
N GLU A 12 15.34 -1.48 3.10
CA GLU A 12 14.30 -1.28 2.06
C GLU A 12 13.22 -2.36 2.15
N ARG A 13 13.62 -3.63 2.31
CA ARG A 13 12.69 -4.76 2.48
C ARG A 13 11.81 -4.60 3.72
N GLN A 14 12.42 -4.28 4.87
CA GLN A 14 11.69 -4.08 6.12
C GLN A 14 10.70 -2.91 6.01
N SER A 15 11.09 -1.83 5.32
CA SER A 15 10.18 -0.71 5.06
C SER A 15 9.00 -1.15 4.19
N ALA A 16 9.25 -1.90 3.10
CA ALA A 16 8.19 -2.41 2.22
C ALA A 16 7.23 -3.35 2.98
N GLU A 17 7.78 -4.27 3.77
CA GLU A 17 7.02 -5.17 4.65
C GLU A 17 6.15 -4.41 5.65
N ALA A 18 6.68 -3.34 6.25
CA ALA A 18 5.93 -2.50 7.17
C ALA A 18 4.79 -1.76 6.45
N THR A 19 5.04 -1.18 5.27
CA THR A 19 4.03 -0.50 4.47
C THR A 19 2.88 -1.43 4.08
N VAL A 20 3.20 -2.62 3.54
CA VAL A 20 2.17 -3.60 3.15
C VAL A 20 1.37 -4.10 4.35
N ARG A 21 2.03 -4.31 5.50
CA ARG A 21 1.33 -4.70 6.73
C ARG A 21 0.37 -3.61 7.22
N LEU A 22 0.78 -2.34 7.18
CA LEU A 22 -0.07 -1.22 7.56
C LEU A 22 -1.26 -1.09 6.60
N ALA A 23 -1.01 -1.22 5.29
CA ALA A 23 -2.06 -1.19 4.27
C ALA A 23 -3.09 -2.30 4.47
N ALA A 24 -2.63 -3.56 4.62
CA ALA A 24 -3.50 -4.71 4.88
C ALA A 24 -4.34 -4.50 6.16
N ARG A 25 -3.72 -4.00 7.22
CA ARG A 25 -4.42 -3.72 8.47
C ARG A 25 -5.50 -2.64 8.29
N ALA A 26 -5.14 -1.53 7.64
CA ALA A 26 -6.05 -0.42 7.41
C ALA A 26 -7.26 -0.85 6.56
N ILE A 27 -7.05 -1.68 5.53
CA ILE A 27 -8.13 -2.22 4.70
C ILE A 27 -9.09 -3.07 5.55
N VAL A 28 -8.58 -3.98 6.37
CA VAL A 28 -9.40 -4.82 7.27
C VAL A 28 -10.16 -3.97 8.30
N ASP A 29 -9.52 -2.94 8.86
CA ASP A 29 -10.18 -2.05 9.83
C ASP A 29 -11.32 -1.25 9.15
N VAL A 30 -11.16 -0.85 7.89
CA VAL A 30 -12.22 -0.21 7.09
C VAL A 30 -13.37 -1.18 6.82
N GLU A 31 -13.09 -2.39 6.35
CA GLU A 31 -14.10 -3.44 6.09
C GLU A 31 -14.92 -3.77 7.35
N THR A 32 -14.28 -3.82 8.50
CA THR A 32 -14.93 -4.20 9.77
C THR A 32 -15.61 -3.04 10.49
N SER A 33 -15.34 -1.80 10.09
CA SER A 33 -15.94 -0.61 10.71
C SER A 33 -17.41 -0.37 10.34
N GLY A 34 -18.00 -1.22 9.48
CA GLY A 34 -19.43 -1.26 9.15
C GLY A 34 -19.88 -0.16 8.19
N GLY A 35 -21.13 -0.21 7.72
CA GLY A 35 -21.72 0.76 6.79
C GLY A 35 -21.46 0.43 5.32
N GLU A 36 -22.54 0.12 4.59
CA GLU A 36 -22.55 -0.11 3.15
C GLU A 36 -22.44 1.25 2.44
N VAL A 37 -21.24 1.57 1.95
CA VAL A 37 -20.98 2.73 1.08
C VAL A 37 -20.39 2.17 -0.20
N PRO A 38 -21.13 2.12 -1.32
CA PRO A 38 -20.68 1.49 -2.56
C PRO A 38 -19.32 2.02 -3.04
N GLU A 39 -19.10 3.33 -2.92
CA GLU A 39 -17.85 3.98 -3.30
C GLU A 39 -16.66 3.50 -2.44
N LEU A 40 -16.92 3.20 -1.16
CA LEU A 40 -15.92 2.66 -0.24
C LEU A 40 -15.63 1.18 -0.55
N GLU A 41 -16.65 0.39 -0.86
CA GLU A 41 -16.48 -1.02 -1.26
C GLU A 41 -15.64 -1.14 -2.54
N GLU A 42 -15.92 -0.31 -3.54
CA GLU A 42 -15.13 -0.27 -4.76
C GLU A 42 -13.68 0.16 -4.50
N ALA A 43 -13.46 1.17 -3.66
CA ALA A 43 -12.12 1.62 -3.29
C ALA A 43 -11.34 0.55 -2.52
N VAL A 44 -11.99 -0.16 -1.60
CA VAL A 44 -11.42 -1.31 -0.86
C VAL A 44 -11.05 -2.44 -1.82
N GLN A 45 -11.93 -2.78 -2.77
CA GLN A 45 -11.64 -3.81 -3.77
C GLN A 45 -10.42 -3.43 -4.63
N ARG A 46 -10.35 -2.19 -5.10
CA ARG A 46 -9.18 -1.69 -5.84
C ARG A 46 -7.90 -1.74 -5.01
N ALA A 47 -7.98 -1.51 -3.70
CA ALA A 47 -6.82 -1.64 -2.82
C ALA A 47 -6.34 -3.09 -2.68
N HIS A 48 -7.26 -4.05 -2.59
CA HIS A 48 -6.90 -5.49 -2.61
C HIS A 48 -6.21 -5.89 -3.92
N ASP A 49 -6.66 -5.37 -5.05
CA ASP A 49 -6.07 -5.64 -6.37
C ASP A 49 -4.59 -5.21 -6.46
N TRP A 50 -4.16 -4.24 -5.65
CA TRP A 50 -2.77 -3.79 -5.56
C TRP A 50 -2.01 -4.36 -4.36
N LEU A 51 -2.71 -4.73 -3.29
CA LEU A 51 -2.11 -5.35 -2.11
C LEU A 51 -1.48 -6.71 -2.46
N GLY A 52 -2.19 -7.58 -3.17
CA GLY A 52 -1.69 -8.90 -3.56
C GLY A 52 -0.39 -8.86 -4.38
N PRO A 53 -0.29 -8.01 -5.44
CA PRO A 53 0.96 -7.78 -6.15
C PRO A 53 2.09 -7.19 -5.29
N ALA A 54 1.77 -6.32 -4.32
CA ALA A 54 2.77 -5.76 -3.40
C ALA A 54 3.30 -6.83 -2.44
N GLU A 55 2.44 -7.70 -1.90
CA GLU A 55 2.81 -8.87 -1.09
C GLU A 55 3.68 -9.84 -1.90
N THR A 56 3.27 -10.16 -3.13
CA THR A 56 4.04 -11.03 -4.04
C THR A 56 5.44 -10.45 -4.31
N ALA A 57 5.54 -9.12 -4.49
CA ALA A 57 6.83 -8.47 -4.69
C ALA A 57 7.73 -8.55 -3.44
N ILE A 58 7.15 -8.56 -2.24
CA ILE A 58 7.90 -8.76 -0.99
C ILE A 58 8.38 -10.21 -0.85
N GLU A 59 7.53 -11.19 -1.19
CA GLU A 59 7.89 -12.60 -1.16
C GLU A 59 9.06 -12.92 -2.11
N LEU A 60 9.03 -12.34 -3.30
CA LEU A 60 10.04 -12.51 -4.36
C LEU A 60 11.19 -11.49 -4.26
N TRP A 61 11.52 -10.99 -3.06
CA TRP A 61 12.51 -9.91 -2.89
C TRP A 61 13.85 -10.20 -3.56
N ASP A 62 14.39 -11.40 -3.38
CA ASP A 62 15.69 -11.79 -3.95
C ASP A 62 15.61 -12.13 -5.45
N GLU A 63 14.40 -12.21 -6.01
CA GLU A 63 14.10 -12.55 -7.42
C GLU A 63 13.64 -11.32 -8.24
N GLY A 64 13.94 -10.11 -7.75
CA GLY A 64 13.57 -8.85 -8.41
C GLY A 64 12.42 -8.10 -7.74
N GLY A 65 11.97 -8.57 -6.57
CA GLY A 65 10.94 -7.93 -5.76
C GLY A 65 11.11 -6.44 -5.48
N PRO A 66 12.32 -5.88 -5.21
CA PRO A 66 12.48 -4.43 -5.04
C PRO A 66 12.02 -3.62 -6.26
N ALA A 67 12.23 -4.14 -7.48
CA ALA A 67 11.78 -3.47 -8.69
C ALA A 67 10.27 -3.66 -8.91
N GLY A 68 9.72 -4.82 -8.52
CA GLY A 68 8.29 -5.10 -8.51
C GLY A 68 7.55 -4.19 -7.54
N TYR A 69 8.00 -4.14 -6.28
CA TYR A 69 7.44 -3.33 -5.22
C TYR A 69 7.41 -1.85 -5.59
N ARG A 70 8.52 -1.27 -6.05
CA ARG A 70 8.58 0.14 -6.49
C ARG A 70 7.66 0.46 -7.67
N ARG A 71 7.21 -0.54 -8.42
CA ARG A 71 6.24 -0.38 -9.52
C ARG A 71 4.80 -0.40 -9.03
N VAL A 72 4.48 -1.25 -8.05
CA VAL A 72 3.09 -1.48 -7.58
C VAL A 72 2.73 -0.65 -6.34
N ALA A 73 3.69 -0.33 -5.49
CA ALA A 73 3.45 0.39 -4.24
C ALA A 73 2.80 1.77 -4.44
N PRO A 74 3.17 2.59 -5.45
CA PRO A 74 2.42 3.83 -5.72
C PRO A 74 0.95 3.58 -6.08
N CYS A 75 0.60 2.39 -6.59
CA CYS A 75 -0.78 2.06 -6.98
C CYS A 75 -1.59 1.65 -5.78
N LEU A 76 -0.96 0.89 -4.88
CA LEU A 76 -1.48 0.66 -3.55
C LEU A 76 -1.72 2.01 -2.86
N GLY A 77 -0.75 2.92 -2.84
CA GLY A 77 -0.90 4.28 -2.29
C GLY A 77 -2.10 5.03 -2.88
N ALA A 78 -2.27 5.02 -4.21
CA ALA A 78 -3.41 5.67 -4.87
C ALA A 78 -4.76 5.05 -4.46
N SER A 79 -4.85 3.72 -4.37
CA SER A 79 -6.07 3.06 -3.89
C SER A 79 -6.37 3.34 -2.41
N LEU A 80 -5.36 3.46 -1.56
CA LEU A 80 -5.54 3.89 -0.16
C LEU A 80 -6.02 5.34 -0.07
N THR A 81 -5.55 6.23 -0.96
CA THR A 81 -6.08 7.59 -1.11
C THR A 81 -7.57 7.57 -1.43
N GLU A 82 -8.02 6.70 -2.33
CA GLU A 82 -9.45 6.57 -2.67
C GLU A 82 -10.28 6.11 -1.47
N ILE A 83 -9.79 5.13 -0.69
CA ILE A 83 -10.45 4.72 0.56
C ILE A 83 -10.56 5.90 1.52
N ARG A 84 -9.47 6.66 1.70
CA ARG A 84 -9.46 7.84 2.57
C ARG A 84 -10.49 8.87 2.13
N LEU A 85 -10.58 9.15 0.83
CA LEU A 85 -11.56 10.09 0.29
C LEU A 85 -13.00 9.60 0.49
N ALA A 86 -13.27 8.33 0.21
CA ALA A 86 -14.60 7.73 0.41
C ALA A 86 -15.02 7.76 1.91
N LEU A 87 -14.09 7.52 2.83
CA LEU A 87 -14.34 7.68 4.28
C LEU A 87 -14.70 9.12 4.64
N LEU A 88 -13.95 10.10 4.12
CA LEU A 88 -14.22 11.52 4.38
C LEU A 88 -15.57 11.96 3.81
N GLU A 89 -15.90 11.54 2.60
CA GLU A 89 -17.19 11.83 1.94
C GLU A 89 -18.37 11.20 2.69
N ALA A 90 -18.18 10.01 3.24
CA ALA A 90 -19.15 9.35 4.11
C ALA A 90 -19.22 9.94 5.53
N GLY A 91 -18.40 10.95 5.86
CA GLY A 91 -18.35 11.57 7.19
C GLY A 91 -17.77 10.64 8.26
N ARG A 92 -16.93 9.69 7.87
CA ARG A 92 -16.33 8.67 8.73
C ARG A 92 -14.92 9.06 9.15
N PRO A 93 -14.46 8.61 10.33
CA PRO A 93 -13.08 8.81 10.73
C PRO A 93 -12.13 8.04 9.79
N VAL A 94 -11.02 8.69 9.44
CA VAL A 94 -9.92 8.08 8.70
C VAL A 94 -8.95 7.44 9.70
N PRO A 95 -8.63 6.14 9.58
CA PRO A 95 -7.62 5.50 10.42
C PRO A 95 -6.22 6.09 10.20
N ALA A 96 -5.44 6.31 11.26
CA ALA A 96 -4.09 6.87 11.14
C ALA A 96 -3.14 5.92 10.38
N GLU A 97 -3.35 4.60 10.53
CA GLU A 97 -2.62 3.57 9.81
C GLU A 97 -2.86 3.64 8.30
N LEU A 98 -4.06 4.07 7.88
CA LEU A 98 -4.38 4.26 6.46
C LEU A 98 -3.56 5.41 5.87
N GLU A 99 -3.51 6.55 6.55
CA GLU A 99 -2.74 7.73 6.12
C GLU A 99 -1.24 7.41 6.09
N GLN A 100 -0.74 6.69 7.10
CA GLN A 100 0.65 6.27 7.16
C GLN A 100 1.00 5.29 6.03
N ALA A 101 0.15 4.31 5.76
CA ALA A 101 0.35 3.36 4.67
C ALA A 101 0.32 4.06 3.30
N GLU A 102 -0.62 4.99 3.09
CA GLU A 102 -0.71 5.81 1.89
C GLU A 102 0.60 6.58 1.63
N GLU A 103 1.09 7.32 2.62
CA GLU A 103 2.31 8.13 2.48
C GLU A 103 3.53 7.26 2.13
N GLN A 104 3.70 6.14 2.85
CA GLN A 104 4.82 5.23 2.61
C GLN A 104 4.74 4.54 1.24
N ALA A 105 3.54 4.15 0.81
CA ALA A 105 3.32 3.47 -0.47
C ALA A 105 3.58 4.42 -1.65
N HIS A 106 3.15 5.68 -1.56
CA HIS A 106 3.48 6.72 -2.55
C HIS A 106 4.98 7.02 -2.61
N ALA A 107 5.65 7.05 -1.46
CA ALA A 107 7.08 7.34 -1.38
C ALA A 107 7.98 6.22 -1.97
N ALA A 108 7.45 5.02 -2.15
CA ALA A 108 8.22 3.87 -2.60
C ALA A 108 8.70 3.96 -4.05
N GLY A 109 8.01 4.69 -4.93
CA GLY A 109 8.29 4.69 -6.36
C GLY A 109 8.05 6.04 -7.04
N PRO A 110 8.87 6.43 -8.04
CA PRO A 110 8.75 7.72 -8.71
C PRO A 110 7.63 7.78 -9.76
N ARG A 111 6.98 6.65 -10.07
CA ARG A 111 5.94 6.59 -11.11
C ARG A 111 4.56 6.56 -10.45
N PRO A 112 3.71 7.57 -10.69
CA PRO A 112 2.31 7.45 -10.33
C PRO A 112 1.69 6.34 -11.17
N CYS A 113 0.70 5.68 -10.59
CA CYS A 113 -0.06 4.69 -11.33
C CYS A 113 -0.87 5.43 -12.37
N SER A 114 -0.40 5.31 -13.61
CA SER A 114 -1.14 5.80 -14.75
C SER A 114 -2.42 4.99 -14.77
N GLY A 115 -3.54 5.62 -14.39
CA GLY A 115 -4.85 4.98 -14.39
C GLY A 115 -5.09 4.31 -15.73
N GLY A 116 -4.99 2.99 -15.75
CA GLY A 116 -5.41 2.18 -16.87
C GLY A 116 -6.90 2.00 -16.75
N GLY A 117 -7.65 3.01 -17.21
CA GLY A 117 -9.06 2.85 -17.58
C GLY A 117 -9.20 2.08 -18.88
#